data_AF-A0A5D4M9D4-F1
#
_entry.id   AF-A0A5D4M9D4-F1
#
_cell.length_a   1.000
_cell.length_b   1.000
_cell.length_c   1.000
_cell.angle_alpha   90.00
_cell.angle_beta   90.00
_cell.angle_gamma   90.00
#
_symmetry.space_group_name_H-M   'P 1'
#
loop_
_entity.id
_entity.type
_entity.pdbx_description
1 polymer ?
#
loop_
_entity_poly.entity_id
_entity_poly.type
_entity_poly.pdbx_seq_one_letter_code
_entity_poly.pdbx_strand_id
1 'polypeptide(L)'
;MKEYKTKIKKFLAFILIAGISAWLSYLIVYQASFLPNGYVITAAQEDRVSLQSFNWLGMEKDITTLSFSDEDSWILDALLYEVDRQKEFLWLLYTAVTVSIILFFYKIRKDMKLWKAVFESNIIFAVAIPLYIIVTSLNRIEKLAGLASGA
;
A
#
# COMPACT_ATOMS: atom_id res chain seq x y z
N MET A 1 -21.37 -0.05 34.87
CA MET A 1 -21.64 -1.15 33.90
C MET A 1 -22.15 -0.69 32.52
N LYS A 2 -23.14 0.21 32.41
CA LYS A 2 -23.68 0.66 31.11
C LYS A 2 -22.65 1.39 30.22
N GLU A 3 -21.82 2.28 30.78
CA GLU A 3 -20.79 2.99 30.00
C GLU A 3 -19.70 2.08 29.42
N TYR A 4 -19.26 1.09 30.19
CA TYR A 4 -18.29 0.08 29.73
C TYR A 4 -18.82 -0.71 28.54
N LYS A 5 -20.09 -1.16 28.61
CA LYS A 5 -20.75 -1.85 27.48
C LYS A 5 -20.79 -0.96 26.23
N THR A 6 -21.04 0.34 26.37
CA THR A 6 -21.05 1.28 25.24
C THR A 6 -19.65 1.52 24.64
N LYS A 7 -18.61 1.65 25.47
CA LYS A 7 -17.23 1.76 24.99
C LYS A 7 -16.79 0.50 24.24
N ILE A 8 -17.08 -0.69 24.79
CA ILE A 8 -16.79 -1.98 24.14
C ILE A 8 -17.50 -2.09 22.80
N LYS A 9 -18.79 -1.75 22.72
CA LYS A 9 -19.54 -1.77 21.45
C LYS A 9 -18.92 -0.86 20.39
N LYS A 10 -18.49 0.35 20.77
CA LYS A 10 -17.83 1.28 19.85
C LYS A 10 -16.48 0.75 19.36
N PHE A 11 -15.71 0.14 20.26
CA PHE A 11 -14.43 -0.47 19.92
C PHE A 11 -14.60 -1.67 18.99
N LEU A 12 -15.55 -2.57 19.27
CA LEU A 12 -15.88 -3.70 18.40
C LEU A 12 -16.38 -3.24 17.03
N ALA A 13 -17.23 -2.21 16.98
CA ALA A 13 -17.67 -1.62 15.71
C ALA A 13 -16.50 -1.04 14.91
N PHE A 14 -15.54 -0.40 15.59
CA PHE A 14 -14.33 0.10 14.96
C PHE A 14 -13.47 -1.04 14.39
N ILE A 15 -13.23 -2.11 15.16
CA ILE A 15 -12.50 -3.30 14.68
C ILE A 15 -13.19 -3.90 13.47
N LEU A 16 -14.52 -4.03 13.49
CA LEU A 16 -15.28 -4.60 12.39
C LEU A 16 -15.12 -3.76 11.11
N ILE A 17 -15.26 -2.43 11.23
CA ILE A 17 -15.05 -1.51 10.09
C ILE A 17 -13.61 -1.63 9.57
N ALA A 18 -12.62 -1.59 10.45
CA ALA A 18 -11.21 -1.72 10.06
C ALA A 18 -10.92 -3.08 9.39
N GLY A 19 -11.50 -4.17 9.90
CA GLY A 19 -11.35 -5.50 9.32
C GLY A 19 -11.96 -5.60 7.93
N ILE A 20 -13.17 -5.07 7.72
CA ILE A 20 -13.81 -5.02 6.40
C ILE A 20 -12.98 -4.16 5.43
N SER A 21 -12.52 -2.98 5.87
CA SER A 21 -11.67 -2.11 5.06
C SER A 21 -10.34 -2.77 4.69
N ALA A 22 -9.71 -3.48 5.63
CA ALA A 22 -8.48 -4.22 5.38
C ALA A 22 -8.69 -5.36 4.39
N TRP A 23 -9.78 -6.11 4.52
CA TRP A 23 -10.12 -7.19 3.61
C TRP A 23 -10.41 -6.67 2.19
N LEU A 24 -11.21 -5.61 2.05
CA LEU A 24 -11.48 -5.00 0.73
C LEU A 24 -10.20 -4.44 0.09
N SER A 25 -9.35 -3.79 0.89
CA SER A 25 -8.06 -3.28 0.41
C SER A 25 -7.14 -4.41 -0.04
N TYR A 26 -7.16 -5.55 0.65
CA TYR A 26 -6.38 -6.72 0.28
C TYR A 26 -6.83 -7.25 -1.09
N LEU A 27 -8.15 -7.34 -1.33
CA LEU A 27 -8.68 -7.75 -2.63
C LEU A 27 -8.26 -6.78 -3.74
N ILE A 28 -8.30 -5.47 -3.49
CA ILE A 28 -7.88 -4.45 -4.47
C ILE A 28 -6.40 -4.62 -4.85
N VAL A 29 -5.51 -4.78 -3.86
CA VAL A 29 -4.06 -4.82 -4.08
C VAL A 29 -3.58 -6.18 -4.60
N TYR A 30 -4.03 -7.28 -3.98
CA TYR A 30 -3.45 -8.60 -4.24
C TYR A 30 -4.25 -9.42 -5.25
N GLN A 31 -5.57 -9.25 -5.34
CA GLN A 31 -6.41 -10.00 -6.28
C GLN A 31 -6.65 -9.23 -7.57
N ALA A 32 -7.04 -7.96 -7.47
CA ALA A 32 -7.24 -7.10 -8.65
C ALA A 32 -5.94 -6.49 -9.18
N SER A 33 -4.82 -6.63 -8.46
CA SER A 33 -3.51 -6.07 -8.84
C SER A 33 -3.56 -4.58 -9.17
N PHE A 34 -4.41 -3.83 -8.44
CA PHE A 34 -4.50 -2.39 -8.60
C PHE A 34 -3.32 -1.71 -7.89
N LEU A 35 -2.27 -1.44 -8.66
CA LEU A 35 -0.98 -0.96 -8.18
C LEU A 35 -0.60 0.32 -8.95
N PRO A 36 -1.20 1.47 -8.63
CA PRO A 36 -0.94 2.70 -9.37
C PRO A 36 0.54 3.11 -9.27
N ASN A 37 1.19 3.25 -10.42
CA ASN A 37 2.65 3.46 -10.56
C ASN A 37 3.51 2.35 -9.94
N GLY A 38 2.92 1.20 -9.63
CA GLY A 38 3.59 0.09 -8.97
C GLY A 38 4.21 -0.91 -9.93
N TYR A 39 4.74 -1.97 -9.32
CA TYR A 39 5.37 -3.09 -10.03
C TYR A 39 4.84 -4.44 -9.55
N VAL A 40 4.87 -5.44 -10.43
CA VAL A 40 4.63 -6.85 -10.09
C VAL A 40 5.74 -7.69 -10.68
N ILE A 41 6.19 -8.69 -9.94
CA ILE A 41 7.08 -9.71 -10.46
C ILE A 41 6.24 -10.80 -11.11
N THR A 42 6.40 -10.99 -12.41
CA THR A 42 5.66 -11.98 -13.20
C THR A 42 6.42 -13.29 -13.36
N ALA A 43 7.75 -13.24 -13.27
CA ALA A 43 8.62 -14.41 -13.24
C ALA A 43 9.90 -14.08 -12.45
N ALA A 44 10.40 -15.05 -11.67
CA ALA A 44 11.68 -14.97 -10.99
C ALA A 44 12.41 -16.32 -11.14
N GLN A 45 13.66 -16.25 -11.55
CA GLN A 45 14.64 -17.35 -11.65
C GLN A 45 15.92 -16.90 -10.93
N GLU A 46 16.86 -17.81 -10.67
CA GLU A 46 18.09 -17.50 -9.92
C GLU A 46 18.89 -16.34 -10.53
N ASP A 47 18.89 -16.21 -11.86
CA ASP A 47 19.63 -15.18 -12.60
C ASP A 47 18.73 -14.14 -13.28
N ARG A 48 17.40 -14.20 -13.14
CA ARG A 48 16.47 -13.34 -13.94
C ARG A 48 15.20 -12.98 -13.20
N VAL A 49 14.71 -11.76 -13.44
CA VAL A 49 13.38 -11.33 -12.98
C VAL A 49 12.63 -10.57 -14.06
N SER A 50 11.36 -10.88 -14.24
CA SER A 50 10.45 -10.12 -15.10
C SER A 50 9.59 -9.20 -14.22
N LEU A 51 9.75 -7.89 -14.43
CA LEU A 51 9.01 -6.83 -13.75
C LEU A 51 7.98 -6.24 -14.69
N GLN A 52 6.71 -6.37 -14.32
CA GLN A 52 5.59 -5.68 -14.96
C GLN A 52 5.33 -4.36 -14.25
N SER A 53 5.36 -3.27 -15.00
CA SER A 53 5.07 -1.92 -14.50
C SER A 53 3.62 -1.53 -14.75
N PHE A 54 3.09 -0.65 -13.89
CA PHE A 54 1.74 -0.12 -13.98
C PHE A 54 1.77 1.39 -14.08
N ASN A 55 0.80 1.99 -14.78
CA ASN A 55 0.63 3.44 -14.81
C ASN A 55 -0.12 3.96 -13.57
N TRP A 56 -0.32 5.28 -13.48
CA TRP A 56 -1.01 5.91 -12.35
C TRP A 56 -2.48 5.48 -12.18
N LEU A 57 -3.10 4.93 -13.24
CA LEU A 57 -4.44 4.35 -13.22
C LEU A 57 -4.43 2.86 -12.86
N GLY A 58 -3.27 2.27 -12.57
CA GLY A 58 -3.14 0.84 -12.31
C GLY A 58 -3.34 -0.03 -13.55
N MET A 59 -3.21 0.53 -14.76
CA MET A 59 -3.20 -0.26 -16.00
C MET A 59 -1.77 -0.72 -16.30
N GLU A 60 -1.66 -1.96 -16.76
CA GLU A 60 -0.40 -2.58 -17.19
C GLU A 60 0.27 -1.73 -18.29
N LYS A 61 1.60 -1.59 -18.19
CA LYS A 61 2.44 -0.93 -19.19
C LYS A 61 3.38 -1.94 -19.85
N ASP A 62 4.60 -2.00 -19.35
CA ASP A 62 5.69 -2.75 -19.96
C ASP A 62 6.17 -3.85 -19.01
N ILE A 63 6.59 -4.97 -19.60
CA ILE A 63 7.30 -6.04 -18.90
C ILE A 63 8.77 -5.93 -19.27
N THR A 64 9.60 -5.65 -18.26
CA THR A 64 11.06 -5.62 -18.40
C THR A 64 11.64 -6.87 -17.78
N THR A 65 12.43 -7.63 -18.54
CA THR A 65 13.18 -8.77 -17.99
C THR A 65 14.61 -8.32 -17.72
N LEU A 66 15.02 -8.42 -16.46
CA LEU A 66 16.37 -8.13 -16.00
C LEU A 66 17.09 -9.46 -15.81
N SER A 67 18.36 -9.49 -16.22
CA SER A 67 19.26 -10.62 -15.98
C SER A 67 20.37 -10.16 -15.03
N PHE A 68 20.83 -11.05 -14.17
CA PHE A 68 21.79 -10.78 -13.12
C PHE A 68 22.97 -11.75 -13.23
N SER A 69 24.17 -11.25 -12.97
CA SER A 69 25.33 -12.09 -12.73
C SER A 69 25.29 -12.65 -11.30
N ASP A 70 26.12 -13.66 -10.98
CA ASP A 70 26.22 -14.20 -9.61
C ASP A 70 26.59 -13.10 -8.59
N GLU A 71 27.38 -12.11 -9.00
CA GLU A 71 27.79 -10.96 -8.17
C GLU A 71 26.63 -9.99 -7.90
N ASP A 72 25.60 -9.99 -8.76
CA ASP A 72 24.42 -9.13 -8.70
C ASP A 72 23.16 -9.84 -8.16
N SER A 73 23.30 -11.09 -7.73
CA SER A 73 22.20 -11.89 -7.16
C SER A 73 21.48 -11.19 -5.99
N TRP A 74 22.19 -10.36 -5.21
CA TRP A 74 21.59 -9.56 -4.14
C TRP A 74 20.56 -8.52 -4.64
N ILE A 75 20.66 -8.08 -5.91
CA ILE A 75 19.73 -7.12 -6.53
C ILE A 75 18.36 -7.79 -6.71
N LEU A 76 18.32 -9.08 -7.05
CA LEU A 76 17.10 -9.87 -7.18
C LEU A 76 16.32 -9.87 -5.86
N ASP A 77 16.98 -10.24 -4.76
CA ASP A 77 16.38 -10.26 -3.43
C ASP A 77 15.88 -8.88 -3.00
N ALA A 78 16.67 -7.84 -3.28
CA ALA A 78 16.29 -6.46 -2.98
C ALA A 78 15.07 -6.00 -3.80
N LEU A 79 14.97 -6.40 -5.08
CA LEU A 79 13.81 -6.11 -5.93
C LEU A 79 12.57 -6.85 -5.44
N LEU A 80 12.67 -8.14 -5.14
CA LEU A 80 11.57 -8.94 -4.57
C LEU A 80 11.03 -8.29 -3.30
N TYR A 81 11.94 -7.91 -2.39
CA TYR A 81 11.58 -7.25 -1.15
C TYR A 81 10.88 -5.90 -1.37
N GLU A 82 11.41 -5.02 -2.22
CA GLU A 82 10.78 -3.73 -2.45
C GLU A 82 9.45 -3.86 -3.20
N VAL A 83 9.34 -4.82 -4.13
CA VAL A 83 8.07 -5.10 -4.83
C VAL A 83 6.99 -5.60 -3.88
N ASP A 84 7.34 -6.42 -2.89
CA ASP A 84 6.39 -6.86 -1.87
C ASP A 84 6.04 -5.72 -0.91
N ARG A 85 7.06 -4.98 -0.45
CA ARG A 85 6.90 -3.82 0.44
C ARG A 85 5.98 -2.75 -0.14
N GLN A 86 6.09 -2.39 -1.42
CA GLN A 86 5.13 -1.43 -2.02
C GLN A 86 3.68 -1.95 -1.95
N LYS A 87 3.44 -3.26 -2.11
CA LYS A 87 2.10 -3.85 -2.07
C LYS A 87 1.54 -3.80 -0.65
N GLU A 88 2.36 -4.18 0.33
CA GLU A 88 1.99 -4.09 1.74
C GLU A 88 1.60 -2.65 2.11
N PHE A 89 2.40 -1.67 1.69
CA PHE A 89 2.11 -0.27 2.02
C PHE A 89 0.97 0.34 1.21
N LEU A 90 0.70 -0.13 -0.02
CA LEU A 90 -0.52 0.21 -0.76
C LEU A 90 -1.77 -0.37 -0.05
N TRP A 91 -1.69 -1.61 0.43
CA TRP A 91 -2.75 -2.23 1.21
C TRP A 91 -3.03 -1.44 2.50
N LEU A 92 -1.97 -1.06 3.22
CA LEU A 92 -2.07 -0.20 4.41
C LEU A 92 -2.65 1.17 4.08
N LEU A 93 -2.22 1.80 2.97
CA LEU A 93 -2.73 3.10 2.52
C LEU A 93 -4.25 3.03 2.29
N TYR A 94 -4.71 2.08 1.49
CA TYR A 94 -6.14 1.94 1.18
C TYR A 94 -6.97 1.63 2.43
N THR A 95 -6.44 0.79 3.32
CA THR A 95 -7.10 0.46 4.58
C THR A 95 -7.21 1.69 5.47
N ALA A 96 -6.10 2.38 5.73
CA ALA A 96 -6.02 3.51 6.63
C ALA A 96 -6.85 4.69 6.11
N VAL A 97 -6.76 5.01 4.81
CA VAL A 97 -7.55 6.06 4.18
C VAL A 97 -9.05 5.76 4.29
N THR A 98 -9.47 4.54 3.99
CA THR A 98 -10.88 4.15 4.08
C THR A 98 -11.41 4.30 5.51
N VAL A 99 -10.68 3.79 6.51
CA VAL A 99 -11.06 3.92 7.92
C VAL A 99 -11.12 5.39 8.35
N SER A 100 -10.12 6.18 7.98
CA SER A 100 -10.07 7.61 8.30
C SER A 100 -11.19 8.41 7.65
N ILE A 101 -11.58 8.09 6.41
CA ILE A 101 -12.74 8.70 5.73
C ILE A 101 -14.04 8.36 6.47
N ILE A 102 -14.24 7.10 6.85
CA ILE A 102 -15.43 6.69 7.60
C ILE A 102 -15.51 7.43 8.94
N LEU A 103 -14.40 7.53 9.67
CA LEU A 103 -14.32 8.29 10.92
C LEU A 103 -14.61 9.78 10.70
N PHE A 104 -14.10 10.36 9.62
CA PHE A 104 -14.33 11.75 9.27
C PHE A 104 -15.81 12.04 9.04
N PHE A 105 -16.50 11.23 8.22
CA PHE A 105 -17.93 11.36 8.01
C PHE A 105 -18.73 11.16 9.30
N TYR A 106 -18.33 10.20 10.14
CA TYR A 106 -18.96 9.99 11.44
C TYR A 106 -18.82 11.21 12.37
N LYS A 107 -17.69 11.92 12.34
CA LYS A 107 -17.45 13.13 13.14
C LYS A 107 -18.20 14.35 12.62
N ILE A 108 -18.25 14.53 11.30
CA ILE A 108 -19.04 15.60 10.67
C ILE A 108 -20.52 15.45 11.02
N ARG A 109 -21.07 14.23 10.98
CA ARG A 109 -22.46 13.96 11.38
C ARG A 109 -22.77 14.23 12.86
N LYS A 110 -21.75 14.53 13.67
CA LYS A 110 -21.88 14.94 15.08
C LYS A 110 -21.57 16.42 15.27
N ASP A 111 -21.78 17.22 14.23
CA ASP A 111 -21.60 18.67 14.23
C ASP A 111 -20.17 19.13 14.60
N MET A 112 -19.18 18.27 14.38
CA MET A 112 -17.78 18.65 14.56
C MET A 112 -17.32 19.54 13.41
N LYS A 113 -16.64 20.66 13.73
CA LYS A 113 -16.02 21.54 12.74
C LYS A 113 -15.09 20.74 11.82
N LEU A 114 -15.13 21.02 10.51
CA LEU A 114 -14.41 20.29 9.46
C LEU A 114 -12.93 20.06 9.78
N TRP A 115 -12.18 21.13 10.09
CA TRP A 115 -10.75 21.01 10.41
C TRP A 115 -10.46 20.12 11.62
N LYS A 116 -11.28 20.24 12.66
CA LYS A 116 -11.17 19.37 13.85
C LYS A 116 -11.45 17.91 13.49
N ALA A 117 -12.45 17.67 12.64
CA ALA A 117 -12.76 16.32 12.15
C ALA A 117 -11.61 15.73 11.31
N VAL A 118 -10.93 16.54 10.48
CA VAL A 118 -9.74 16.10 9.72
C VAL A 118 -8.64 15.62 10.67
N PHE A 119 -8.25 16.47 11.63
CA PHE A 119 -7.18 16.15 12.57
C PHE A 119 -7.52 14.94 13.42
N GLU A 120 -8.71 14.89 14.02
CA GLU A 120 -9.04 13.78 14.89
C GLU A 120 -9.36 12.47 14.14
N SER A 121 -9.54 12.50 12.82
CA SER A 121 -9.69 11.27 12.01
C SER A 121 -8.35 10.72 11.53
N ASN A 122 -7.25 11.38 11.88
CA ASN A 122 -5.88 11.01 11.49
C ASN A 122 -5.69 10.88 9.97
N ILE A 123 -6.51 11.54 9.14
CA ILE A 123 -6.44 11.45 7.67
C ILE A 123 -5.04 11.77 7.17
N ILE A 124 -4.42 12.83 7.73
CA ILE A 124 -3.10 13.28 7.31
C ILE A 124 -2.06 12.16 7.50
N PHE A 125 -2.05 11.51 8.67
CA PHE A 125 -1.11 10.44 8.96
C PHE A 125 -1.44 9.13 8.21
N ALA A 126 -2.74 8.83 8.04
CA ALA A 126 -3.22 7.68 7.28
C ALA A 126 -2.78 7.73 5.82
N VAL A 127 -2.62 8.93 5.25
CA VAL A 127 -2.09 9.13 3.90
C VAL A 127 -0.58 9.25 3.91
N ALA A 128 -0.01 10.17 4.70
CA ALA A 128 1.38 10.57 4.57
C ALA A 128 2.37 9.44 4.89
N ILE A 129 2.11 8.64 5.92
CA ILE A 129 3.05 7.59 6.35
C ILE A 129 3.16 6.48 5.31
N PRO A 130 2.05 5.83 4.89
CA PRO A 130 2.15 4.78 3.88
C PRO A 130 2.62 5.32 2.53
N LEU A 131 2.17 6.53 2.14
CA LEU A 131 2.55 7.14 0.88
C LEU A 131 4.04 7.42 0.79
N TYR A 132 4.65 7.94 1.86
CA TYR A 132 6.10 8.14 1.91
C TYR A 132 6.84 6.83 1.65
N ILE A 133 6.40 5.74 2.30
CA ILE A 133 7.06 4.44 2.18
C ILE A 133 6.90 3.88 0.76
N ILE A 134 5.71 3.98 0.17
CA ILE A 134 5.47 3.59 -1.23
C ILE A 134 6.43 4.33 -2.15
N VAL A 135 6.50 5.66 -2.06
CA VAL A 135 7.39 6.47 -2.92
C VAL A 135 8.85 6.06 -2.75
N THR A 136 9.31 5.83 -1.51
CA THR A 136 10.70 5.37 -1.29
C THR A 136 10.96 4.00 -1.89
N SER A 137 9.97 3.10 -1.85
CA SER A 137 10.06 1.76 -2.40
C SER A 137 10.11 1.78 -3.93
N LEU A 138 9.24 2.57 -4.58
CA LEU A 138 9.23 2.78 -6.03
C LEU A 138 10.56 3.33 -6.53
N ASN A 139 11.08 4.39 -5.89
CA ASN A 139 12.37 4.98 -6.26
C ASN A 139 13.52 3.96 -6.13
N ARG A 140 13.42 3.05 -5.15
CA ARG A 140 14.43 2.01 -4.95
C ARG A 140 14.33 0.90 -6.00
N ILE A 141 13.12 0.49 -6.38
CA ILE A 141 12.88 -0.44 -7.49
C ILE A 141 13.47 0.12 -8.79
N GLU A 142 13.17 1.38 -9.12
CA GLU A 142 13.70 2.04 -10.32
C GLU A 142 15.23 2.08 -10.32
N LYS A 143 15.84 2.42 -9.18
CA LYS A 143 17.30 2.43 -9.04
C LYS A 143 17.91 1.04 -9.23
N LEU A 144 17.33 0.01 -8.61
CA LEU A 144 17.82 -1.37 -8.71
C LEU A 144 17.65 -1.91 -10.14
N ALA A 145 16.52 -1.64 -10.78
CA ALA A 145 16.27 -2.00 -12.17
C ALA A 145 17.26 -1.31 -13.13
N GLY A 146 17.57 -0.03 -12.88
CA GLY A 146 18.58 0.71 -13.63
C GLY A 146 19.98 0.10 -13.54
N LEU A 147 20.39 -0.32 -12.34
CA LEU A 147 21.69 -1.01 -12.13
C LEU A 147 21.76 -2.33 -12.91
N ALA A 148 20.69 -3.12 -12.89
CA ALA A 148 20.61 -4.40 -13.58
C ALA A 148 20.56 -4.28 -15.11
N SER A 149 20.10 -3.14 -15.64
CA SER A 149 20.05 -2.88 -17.09
C SER A 149 21.36 -2.35 -17.68
N GLY A 150 22.31 -1.93 -16.83
CA GLY A 150 23.60 -1.37 -17.22
C GLY A 150 24.80 -2.29 -16.98
N ALA A 151 24.57 -3.48 -16.43
CA ALA A 151 25.53 -4.58 -16.31
C ALA A 151 25.39 -5.54 -17.50
#